data_AF-A0A6C0EU62-F1
#
_entry.id   AF-A0A6C0EU62-F1
#
_cell.length_a   1.000
_cell.length_b   1.000
_cell.length_c   1.000
_cell.angle_alpha   90.00
_cell.angle_beta   90.00
_cell.angle_gamma   90.00
#
_symmetry.space_group_name_H-M   'P 1'
#
loop_
_entity.id
_entity.type
_entity.pdbx_description
1 polymer ?
#
loop_
_entity_poly.entity_id
_entity_poly.type
_entity_poly.pdbx_seq_one_letter_code
_entity_poly.pdbx_strand_id
1 'polypeptide(L)'
;MLFIDIGIDLGGAMCPIIFKGQTLPYDYELKLSPMYQQNEIEIGFYEGQRSLVKNNQIMGKVFLINIYGSFAMSIKIDINRVMTVFIEDNLLATYNCLNESTSFFMIKEAENFIEEDIKIKEKETNRQMYKEYISQTLYTLRKLNEENKNDKNYENMINIILRAEDIGYVEDITTEEFILAQEEIETIVNNYMNNIVKIVNLNI
;
A
#
# COMPACT_ATOMS: atom_id res chain seq x y z
N MET A 1 15.09 -6.45 -22.70
CA MET A 1 14.68 -5.41 -21.73
C MET A 1 13.18 -5.50 -21.53
N LEU A 2 12.69 -5.00 -20.40
CA LEU A 2 11.26 -4.84 -20.13
C LEU A 2 10.72 -3.61 -20.87
N PHE A 3 9.52 -3.70 -21.46
CA PHE A 3 8.98 -2.65 -22.32
C PHE A 3 8.03 -1.67 -21.61
N ILE A 4 7.42 -2.09 -20.51
CA ILE A 4 6.46 -1.31 -19.73
C ILE A 4 6.64 -1.62 -18.25
N ASP A 5 6.18 -0.73 -17.37
CA ASP A 5 6.34 -0.96 -15.93
C ASP A 5 5.43 -2.12 -15.50
N ILE A 6 5.93 -2.93 -14.56
CA ILE A 6 5.17 -3.92 -13.82
C ILE A 6 4.90 -3.36 -12.43
N GLY A 7 3.66 -3.48 -11.98
CA GLY A 7 3.21 -2.99 -10.69
C GLY A 7 2.24 -3.95 -10.01
N ILE A 8 1.91 -3.59 -8.77
CA ILE A 8 0.91 -4.27 -7.94
C ILE A 8 -0.25 -3.34 -7.61
N ASP A 9 -1.38 -3.95 -7.27
CA ASP A 9 -2.55 -3.25 -6.74
C ASP A 9 -2.39 -2.93 -5.25
N LEU A 10 -2.43 -1.65 -4.92
CA LEU A 10 -2.55 -1.16 -3.55
C LEU A 10 -3.85 -0.37 -3.39
N GLY A 11 -4.98 -1.07 -3.34
CA GLY A 11 -6.28 -0.47 -3.09
C GLY A 11 -6.83 0.32 -4.28
N GLY A 12 -6.58 -0.15 -5.51
CA GLY A 12 -6.98 0.47 -6.77
C GLY A 12 -5.89 1.32 -7.42
N ALA A 13 -4.86 1.70 -6.67
CA ALA A 13 -3.70 2.41 -7.18
C ALA A 13 -2.68 1.44 -7.78
N MET A 14 -2.13 1.79 -8.94
CA MET A 14 -1.02 1.08 -9.56
C MET A 14 0.28 1.49 -8.89
N CYS A 15 0.91 0.56 -8.18
CA CYS A 15 2.22 0.77 -7.57
C CYS A 15 3.32 0.07 -8.40
N PRO A 16 4.13 0.81 -9.18
CA PRO A 16 5.19 0.22 -9.98
C PRO A 16 6.30 -0.37 -9.09
N ILE A 17 6.70 -1.61 -9.38
CA ILE A 17 7.76 -2.33 -8.66
C ILE A 17 8.96 -2.65 -9.56
N ILE A 18 8.75 -2.82 -10.87
CA ILE A 18 9.80 -3.03 -11.87
C ILE A 18 9.54 -2.10 -13.04
N PHE A 19 10.47 -1.19 -13.31
CA PHE A 19 10.29 -0.12 -14.30
C PHE A 19 10.64 -0.56 -15.72
N LYS A 20 10.05 0.08 -16.74
CA LYS A 20 10.44 -0.14 -18.13
C LYS A 20 11.93 0.15 -18.35
N GLY A 21 12.52 -0.54 -19.32
CA GLY A 21 13.94 -0.42 -19.65
C GLY A 21 14.87 -1.29 -18.80
N GLN A 22 14.37 -1.97 -17.76
CA GLN A 22 15.16 -2.94 -17.00
C GLN A 22 15.71 -4.05 -17.92
N THR A 23 16.98 -4.39 -17.74
CA THR A 23 17.64 -5.45 -18.50
C THR A 23 17.20 -6.80 -17.97
N LEU A 24 16.99 -7.77 -18.87
CA LEU A 24 16.53 -9.11 -18.52
C LEU A 24 17.68 -10.13 -18.70
N PRO A 25 17.79 -11.14 -17.83
CA PRO A 25 16.88 -11.48 -16.74
C PRO A 25 16.95 -10.50 -15.56
N TYR A 26 15.90 -10.43 -14.75
CA TYR A 26 15.79 -9.51 -13.62
C TYR A 26 15.11 -10.17 -12.42
N ASP A 27 15.71 -9.99 -11.24
CA ASP A 27 15.18 -10.50 -9.97
C ASP A 27 14.81 -9.32 -9.06
N TYR A 28 13.63 -9.38 -8.44
CA TYR A 28 13.10 -8.37 -7.54
C TYR A 28 12.53 -9.02 -6.28
N GLU A 29 12.81 -8.44 -5.11
CA GLU A 29 12.23 -8.85 -3.83
C GLU A 29 11.19 -7.82 -3.39
N LEU A 30 9.91 -8.21 -3.44
CA LEU A 30 8.80 -7.39 -3.01
C LEU A 30 8.48 -7.68 -1.54
N LYS A 31 8.64 -6.68 -0.68
CA LYS A 31 8.28 -6.75 0.75
C LYS A 31 6.94 -6.09 0.97
N LEU A 32 6.02 -6.82 1.59
CA LEU A 32 4.69 -6.32 1.94
C LEU A 32 4.44 -6.50 3.43
N SER A 33 3.75 -5.53 4.04
CA SER A 33 3.34 -5.56 5.44
C SER A 33 1.83 -5.29 5.50
N PRO A 34 1.00 -6.35 5.49
CA PRO A 34 -0.44 -6.21 5.65
C PRO A 34 -0.78 -5.45 6.93
N MET A 35 -1.66 -4.46 6.84
CA MET A 35 -2.04 -3.59 7.96
C MET A 35 -2.92 -4.34 8.98
N TYR A 36 -3.63 -5.38 8.52
CA TYR A 36 -4.50 -6.23 9.32
C TYR A 36 -4.05 -7.68 9.27
N GLN A 37 -4.34 -8.43 10.34
CA GLN A 37 -4.31 -9.89 10.27
C GLN A 37 -5.45 -10.34 9.36
N GLN A 38 -5.16 -10.41 8.06
CA GLN A 38 -6.06 -10.95 7.06
C GLN A 38 -5.76 -12.44 6.92
N ASN A 39 -6.80 -13.27 6.93
CA ASN A 39 -6.65 -14.70 6.68
C ASN A 39 -6.30 -14.97 5.21
N GLU A 40 -6.61 -14.04 4.32
CA GLU A 40 -6.36 -14.09 2.88
C GLU A 40 -5.90 -12.72 2.39
N ILE A 41 -4.80 -12.71 1.63
CA ILE A 41 -4.23 -11.52 0.99
C ILE A 41 -4.25 -11.76 -0.51
N GLU A 42 -4.94 -10.89 -1.24
CA GLU A 42 -4.96 -10.87 -2.70
C GLU A 42 -3.93 -9.87 -3.22
N ILE A 43 -3.09 -10.30 -4.16
CA ILE A 43 -2.12 -9.42 -4.81
C ILE A 43 -2.31 -9.52 -6.32
N GLY A 44 -2.82 -8.45 -6.92
CA GLY A 44 -2.93 -8.30 -8.37
C GLY A 44 -1.66 -7.72 -8.97
N PHE A 45 -1.18 -8.33 -10.05
CA PHE A 45 -0.06 -7.85 -10.85
C PHE A 45 -0.56 -7.25 -12.16
N TYR A 46 0.04 -6.12 -12.54
CA TYR A 46 -0.38 -5.34 -13.70
C TYR A 46 0.83 -4.87 -14.50
N GLU A 47 0.64 -4.68 -15.80
CA GLU A 47 1.56 -4.00 -16.71
C GLU A 47 0.92 -2.70 -17.19
N GLY A 48 1.63 -1.58 -17.10
CA GLY A 48 1.08 -0.30 -17.55
C GLY A 48 1.79 0.94 -17.00
N GLN A 49 1.36 2.11 -17.45
CA GLN A 49 1.93 3.41 -17.04
C GLN A 49 0.89 4.37 -16.43
N ARG A 50 -0.36 3.93 -16.28
CA ARG A 50 -1.45 4.74 -15.70
C ARG A 50 -1.46 4.62 -14.18
N SER A 51 -1.99 5.65 -13.50
CA SER A 51 -2.00 5.73 -12.03
C SER A 51 -2.93 4.72 -11.33
N LEU A 52 -4.01 4.28 -11.98
CA LEU A 52 -5.00 3.36 -11.42
C LEU A 52 -4.95 2.00 -12.10
N VAL A 53 -5.08 0.91 -11.34
CA VAL A 53 -5.00 -0.47 -11.87
C VAL A 53 -6.07 -0.75 -12.94
N LYS A 54 -7.26 -0.14 -12.82
CA LYS A 54 -8.35 -0.27 -13.80
C LYS A 54 -8.01 0.24 -15.21
N ASN A 55 -6.99 1.09 -15.31
CA ASN A 55 -6.51 1.68 -16.56
C ASN A 55 -5.22 0.99 -17.07
N ASN A 56 -4.81 -0.13 -16.46
CA ASN A 56 -3.63 -0.90 -16.83
C ASN A 56 -4.02 -2.34 -17.17
N GLN A 57 -3.08 -3.09 -17.77
CA GLN A 57 -3.32 -4.48 -18.16
C GLN A 57 -3.09 -5.40 -16.97
N ILE A 58 -4.09 -6.20 -16.59
CA ILE A 58 -3.93 -7.24 -15.59
C ILE A 58 -3.08 -8.40 -16.15
N MET A 59 -2.06 -8.81 -15.39
CA MET A 59 -1.29 -10.03 -15.65
C MET A 59 -1.95 -11.23 -14.96
N GLY A 60 -2.35 -11.05 -13.72
CA GLY A 60 -3.00 -12.06 -12.90
C GLY A 60 -2.99 -11.71 -11.41
N LYS A 61 -3.46 -12.63 -10.58
CA LYS A 61 -3.62 -12.46 -9.14
C LYS A 61 -3.08 -13.68 -8.41
N VAL A 62 -2.46 -13.45 -7.26
CA VAL A 62 -2.10 -14.49 -6.31
C VAL A 62 -2.88 -14.30 -5.02
N PHE A 63 -3.25 -15.41 -4.40
CA PHE A 63 -3.96 -15.45 -3.13
C PHE A 63 -3.07 -16.13 -2.10
N LEU A 64 -2.74 -15.41 -1.04
CA LEU A 64 -1.93 -15.91 0.07
C LEU A 64 -2.85 -16.17 1.25
N ILE A 65 -2.88 -17.41 1.72
CA ILE A 65 -3.76 -17.84 2.82
C ILE A 65 -2.89 -18.08 4.06
N ASN A 66 -3.37 -17.66 5.23
CA ASN A 66 -2.71 -17.86 6.53
C ASN A 66 -1.32 -17.21 6.64
N ILE A 67 -1.11 -16.06 5.99
CA ILE A 67 0.11 -15.26 6.20
C ILE A 67 -0.13 -14.22 7.29
N TYR A 68 0.69 -14.28 8.34
CA TYR A 68 0.61 -13.38 9.47
C TYR A 68 1.83 -12.45 9.48
N GLY A 69 1.58 -11.14 9.35
CA GLY A 69 2.61 -10.12 9.40
C GLY A 69 3.33 -9.91 8.06
N SER A 70 4.49 -9.26 8.12
CA SER A 70 5.27 -8.91 6.94
C SER A 70 5.86 -10.15 6.24
N PHE A 71 5.85 -10.14 4.92
CA PHE A 71 6.40 -11.21 4.09
C PHE A 71 7.15 -10.63 2.88
N ALA A 72 7.95 -11.48 2.23
CA ALA A 72 8.67 -11.15 1.02
C ALA A 72 8.30 -12.13 -0.10
N MET A 73 8.07 -11.61 -1.29
CA MET A 73 7.90 -12.39 -2.52
C MET A 73 9.08 -12.15 -3.44
N SER A 74 9.59 -13.21 -4.06
CA SER A 74 10.60 -13.11 -5.12
C SER A 74 9.92 -13.10 -6.48
N ILE A 75 10.23 -12.11 -7.30
CA ILE A 75 9.72 -11.95 -8.65
C ILE A 75 10.90 -12.05 -9.59
N LYS A 76 10.85 -13.02 -10.51
CA LYS A 76 11.92 -13.27 -11.48
C LYS A 76 11.37 -13.13 -12.88
N ILE A 77 12.03 -12.34 -13.72
CA ILE A 77 11.67 -12.18 -15.13
C ILE A 77 12.81 -12.73 -15.97
N ASP A 78 12.51 -13.72 -16.81
CA ASP A 78 13.51 -14.36 -17.66
C ASP A 78 13.76 -13.57 -18.98
N ILE A 79 14.68 -14.09 -19.80
CA ILE A 79 15.00 -13.52 -21.12
C ILE A 79 13.83 -13.56 -22.11
N ASN A 80 12.87 -14.48 -21.92
CA ASN A 80 11.68 -14.63 -22.74
C ASN A 80 10.55 -13.72 -22.29
N ARG A 81 10.77 -12.92 -21.23
CA ARG A 81 9.79 -12.06 -20.57
C ARG A 81 8.67 -12.87 -19.92
N VAL A 82 9.04 -13.98 -19.30
CA VAL A 82 8.17 -14.75 -18.41
C VAL A 82 8.46 -14.31 -16.99
N MET A 83 7.46 -13.70 -16.35
CA MET A 83 7.50 -13.33 -14.93
C MET A 83 7.06 -14.53 -14.08
N THR A 84 7.84 -14.85 -13.06
CA THR A 84 7.55 -15.93 -12.12
C THR A 84 7.58 -15.37 -10.70
N VAL A 85 6.53 -15.65 -9.93
CA VAL A 85 6.34 -15.14 -8.57
C VAL A 85 6.48 -16.29 -7.58
N PHE A 86 7.29 -16.08 -6.53
CA PHE A 86 7.57 -17.05 -5.49
C PHE A 86 7.33 -16.47 -4.10
N ILE A 87 7.03 -17.34 -3.15
CA ILE A 87 7.09 -17.05 -1.72
C ILE A 87 7.81 -18.20 -1.01
N GLU A 88 8.83 -17.89 -0.20
CA GLU A 88 9.65 -18.92 0.46
C GLU A 88 10.09 -20.05 -0.49
N ASP A 89 10.57 -19.67 -1.68
CA ASP A 89 10.96 -20.57 -2.79
C ASP A 89 9.83 -21.41 -3.43
N ASN A 90 8.59 -21.30 -2.95
CA ASN A 90 7.42 -21.94 -3.56
C ASN A 90 6.89 -21.11 -4.72
N LEU A 91 6.74 -21.75 -5.88
CA LEU A 91 6.12 -21.13 -7.06
C LEU A 91 4.65 -20.83 -6.79
N LEU A 92 4.27 -19.56 -6.91
CA LEU A 92 2.88 -19.12 -6.81
C LEU A 92 2.22 -19.00 -8.17
N ALA A 93 2.90 -18.35 -9.11
CA ALA A 93 2.34 -18.09 -10.43
C ALA A 93 3.41 -17.75 -11.48
N THR A 94 3.01 -17.89 -12.74
CA THR A 94 3.81 -17.53 -13.90
C THR A 94 2.94 -16.76 -14.88
N TYR A 95 3.47 -15.64 -15.39
CA TYR A 95 2.77 -14.71 -16.27
C TYR A 95 3.66 -14.32 -17.44
N ASN A 96 3.07 -14.19 -18.63
CA ASN A 96 3.77 -13.63 -19.78
C ASN A 96 3.65 -12.11 -19.74
N CYS A 97 4.78 -11.42 -19.84
CA CYS A 97 4.79 -9.97 -20.00
C CYS A 97 4.34 -9.57 -21.41
N LEU A 98 3.84 -8.34 -21.54
CA LEU A 98 3.44 -7.77 -22.82
C LEU A 98 4.59 -7.73 -23.83
N ASN A 99 4.21 -7.88 -25.10
CA ASN A 99 5.13 -7.66 -26.21
C ASN A 99 5.32 -6.16 -26.46
N GLU A 100 6.38 -5.83 -27.20
CA GLU A 100 6.76 -4.45 -27.50
C GLU A 100 5.65 -3.62 -28.15
N SER A 101 4.90 -4.21 -29.10
CA SER A 101 3.86 -3.50 -29.82
C SER A 101 2.69 -3.11 -28.92
N THR A 102 2.23 -4.01 -28.05
CA THR A 102 1.16 -3.72 -27.10
C THR A 102 1.62 -2.70 -26.06
N SER A 103 2.83 -2.87 -25.52
CA SER A 103 3.43 -1.90 -24.60
C SER A 103 3.54 -0.51 -25.21
N PHE A 104 3.92 -0.40 -26.49
CA PHE A 104 4.03 0.87 -27.19
C PHE A 104 2.69 1.63 -27.24
N PHE A 105 1.61 0.94 -27.61
CA PHE A 105 0.28 1.56 -27.66
C PHE A 105 -0.19 2.02 -26.27
N MET A 106 0.05 1.23 -25.23
CA MET A 106 -0.31 1.60 -23.86
C MET A 106 0.49 2.81 -23.36
N ILE A 107 1.79 2.89 -23.66
CA ILE A 107 2.62 4.05 -23.32
C ILE A 107 2.11 5.30 -24.05
N LYS A 108 1.78 5.16 -25.34
CA LYS A 108 1.23 6.27 -26.14
C LYS A 108 -0.13 6.75 -25.64
N GLU A 109 -0.97 5.83 -25.20
CA GLU A 109 -2.23 6.18 -24.57
C GLU A 109 -2.00 6.95 -23.27
N ALA A 110 -1.11 6.46 -22.40
CA ALA A 110 -0.79 7.08 -21.12
C ALA A 110 -0.23 8.51 -21.23
N GLU A 111 0.49 8.83 -22.30
CA GLU A 111 0.95 10.21 -22.58
C GLU A 111 -0.20 11.23 -22.59
N ASN A 112 -1.42 10.83 -22.97
CA ASN A 112 -2.58 11.73 -23.01
C ASN A 112 -3.17 12.04 -21.63
N PHE A 113 -2.79 11.28 -20.58
CA PHE A 113 -3.37 11.36 -19.25
C PHE A 113 -2.37 11.78 -18.18
N ILE A 114 -1.18 12.25 -18.58
CA ILE A 114 -0.07 12.49 -17.65
C ILE A 114 -0.43 13.47 -16.53
N GLU A 115 -1.17 14.54 -16.84
CA GLU A 115 -1.59 15.55 -15.85
C GLU A 115 -2.62 15.00 -14.87
N GLU A 116 -3.54 14.15 -15.34
CA GLU A 116 -4.54 13.49 -14.50
C GLU A 116 -3.86 12.46 -13.59
N ASP A 117 -2.97 11.64 -14.16
CA ASP A 117 -2.25 10.60 -13.45
C ASP A 117 -1.32 11.17 -12.36
N ILE A 118 -0.72 12.34 -12.58
CA ILE A 118 0.07 13.04 -11.54
C ILE A 118 -0.83 13.37 -10.34
N LYS A 119 -1.99 13.99 -10.56
CA LYS A 119 -2.92 14.36 -9.48
C LYS A 119 -3.45 13.16 -8.73
N ILE A 120 -3.82 12.09 -9.45
CA ILE A 120 -4.27 10.84 -8.83
C ILE A 120 -3.15 10.24 -8.01
N LYS A 121 -1.92 10.18 -8.53
CA LYS A 121 -0.78 9.61 -7.82
C LYS A 121 -0.45 10.38 -6.54
N GLU A 122 -0.49 11.72 -6.59
CA GLU A 122 -0.34 12.55 -5.39
C GLU A 122 -1.43 12.26 -4.36
N LYS A 123 -2.70 12.20 -4.79
CA LYS A 123 -3.83 11.87 -3.91
C LYS A 123 -3.66 10.50 -3.25
N GLU A 124 -3.40 9.46 -4.04
CA GLU A 124 -3.27 8.09 -3.52
C GLU A 124 -2.03 7.91 -2.64
N THR A 125 -0.94 8.64 -2.92
CA THR A 125 0.23 8.69 -2.02
C THR A 125 -0.14 9.26 -0.66
N ASN A 126 -0.86 10.39 -0.62
CA ASN A 126 -1.31 10.98 0.64
C ASN A 126 -2.32 10.09 1.38
N ARG A 127 -3.25 9.46 0.65
CA ARG A 127 -4.16 8.44 1.20
C ARG A 127 -3.40 7.31 1.89
N GLN A 128 -2.36 6.80 1.23
CA GLN A 128 -1.55 5.70 1.76
C GLN A 128 -0.77 6.13 3.00
N MET A 129 -0.13 7.30 2.97
CA MET A 129 0.56 7.87 4.14
C MET A 129 -0.38 8.04 5.33
N TYR A 130 -1.60 8.52 5.09
CA TYR A 130 -2.63 8.65 6.10
C TYR A 130 -3.02 7.30 6.72
N LYS A 131 -3.30 6.28 5.88
CA LYS A 131 -3.62 4.93 6.35
C LYS A 131 -2.48 4.35 7.19
N GLU A 132 -1.25 4.49 6.72
CA GLU A 132 -0.07 4.01 7.45
C GLU A 132 0.06 4.67 8.82
N TYR A 133 -0.13 5.98 8.90
CA TYR A 133 -0.14 6.72 10.16
C TYR A 133 -1.21 6.19 11.12
N ILE A 134 -2.45 6.03 10.66
CA ILE A 134 -3.57 5.52 11.47
C ILE A 134 -3.27 4.11 11.99
N SER A 135 -2.79 3.21 11.13
CA SER A 135 -2.45 1.84 11.51
C SER A 135 -1.32 1.77 12.54
N GLN A 136 -0.25 2.55 12.35
CA GLN A 136 0.87 2.60 13.31
C GLN A 136 0.43 3.18 14.65
N THR A 137 -0.45 4.19 14.62
CA THR A 137 -1.02 4.79 15.83
C THR A 137 -1.89 3.80 16.59
N LEU A 138 -2.78 3.08 15.91
CA LEU A 138 -3.59 2.00 16.52
C LEU A 138 -2.73 0.93 17.16
N TYR A 139 -1.70 0.46 16.45
CA TYR A 139 -0.76 -0.53 16.96
C TYR A 139 -0.07 -0.05 18.23
N THR A 140 0.47 1.17 18.20
CA THR A 140 1.17 1.79 19.33
C THR A 140 0.25 1.95 20.54
N LEU A 141 -0.96 2.48 20.34
CA LEU A 141 -1.96 2.64 21.39
C LEU A 141 -2.37 1.30 22.02
N ARG A 142 -2.59 0.27 21.20
CA ARG A 142 -2.91 -1.09 21.68
C ARG A 142 -1.79 -1.67 22.53
N LYS A 143 -0.54 -1.49 22.12
CA LYS A 143 0.64 -1.96 22.86
C LYS A 143 0.83 -1.23 24.19
N LEU A 144 0.62 0.09 24.23
CA LEU A 144 0.82 0.88 25.44
C LEU A 144 -0.21 0.60 26.54
N ASN A 145 -1.39 0.11 26.18
CA ASN A 145 -2.50 -0.09 27.11
C ASN A 145 -2.88 -1.56 27.34
N GLU A 146 -1.93 -2.49 27.15
CA GLU A 146 -2.12 -3.90 27.52
C GLU A 146 -2.43 -4.07 29.03
N GLU A 147 -2.04 -3.10 29.87
CA GLU A 147 -2.24 -3.12 31.33
C GLU A 147 -3.45 -2.30 31.84
N ASN A 148 -4.06 -1.41 31.02
CA ASN A 148 -5.12 -0.46 31.43
C ASN A 148 -6.35 -0.44 30.52
N LYS A 149 -6.88 -1.63 30.19
CA LYS A 149 -8.03 -1.79 29.27
C LYS A 149 -9.35 -1.10 29.70
N ASN A 150 -9.45 -0.61 30.94
CA ASN A 150 -10.67 0.04 31.47
C ASN A 150 -10.57 1.58 31.55
N ASP A 151 -9.53 2.20 31.00
CA ASP A 151 -9.44 3.67 30.93
C ASP A 151 -10.40 4.22 29.87
N LYS A 152 -11.43 4.96 30.30
CA LYS A 152 -12.38 5.62 29.39
C LYS A 152 -11.71 6.55 28.38
N ASN A 153 -10.58 7.17 28.75
CA ASN A 153 -9.84 8.05 27.84
C ASN A 153 -9.20 7.25 26.71
N TYR A 154 -8.75 6.02 26.98
CA TYR A 154 -8.22 5.11 25.98
C TYR A 154 -9.30 4.62 25.02
N GLU A 155 -10.43 4.15 25.55
CA GLU A 155 -11.55 3.71 24.70
C GLU A 155 -12.01 4.83 23.77
N ASN A 156 -12.11 6.06 24.29
CA ASN A 156 -12.43 7.23 23.48
C ASN A 156 -11.37 7.48 22.39
N MET A 157 -10.08 7.38 22.71
CA MET A 157 -9.00 7.55 21.73
C MET A 157 -9.06 6.49 20.63
N ILE A 158 -9.22 5.21 20.98
CA ILE A 158 -9.36 4.13 19.99
C ILE A 158 -10.54 4.38 19.06
N ASN A 159 -11.70 4.78 19.59
CA ASN A 159 -12.87 5.09 18.77
C ASN A 159 -12.65 6.27 17.83
N ILE A 160 -11.91 7.30 18.26
CA ILE A 160 -11.54 8.43 17.39
C ILE A 160 -10.66 7.95 16.24
N ILE A 161 -9.64 7.14 16.53
CA ILE A 161 -8.71 6.65 15.50
C ILE A 161 -9.39 5.68 14.53
N LEU A 162 -10.31 4.83 15.00
CA LEU A 162 -11.10 3.96 14.13
C LEU A 162 -12.01 4.75 13.18
N ARG A 163 -12.62 5.84 13.64
CA ARG A 163 -13.40 6.73 12.77
C ARG A 163 -12.53 7.49 11.77
N ALA A 164 -11.33 7.87 12.19
CA ALA A 164 -10.35 8.49 11.31
C ALA A 164 -9.93 7.51 10.21
N GLU A 165 -9.80 6.22 10.52
CA GLU A 165 -9.51 5.18 9.52
C GLU A 165 -10.49 5.17 8.33
N ASP A 166 -11.78 5.38 8.58
CA ASP A 166 -12.82 5.40 7.55
C ASP A 166 -12.55 6.44 6.45
N ILE A 167 -11.91 7.57 6.79
CA ILE A 167 -11.52 8.63 5.85
C ILE A 167 -10.58 8.08 4.77
N GLY A 168 -9.71 7.14 5.13
CA GLY A 168 -8.80 6.46 4.19
C GLY A 168 -9.52 5.71 3.07
N TYR A 169 -10.80 5.39 3.23
CA TYR A 169 -11.60 4.63 2.25
C TYR A 169 -12.65 5.47 1.51
N VAL A 170 -12.73 6.78 1.78
CA VAL A 170 -13.63 7.69 1.05
C VAL A 170 -13.12 7.93 -0.38
N GLU A 171 -13.91 7.68 -1.41
CA GLU A 171 -13.47 7.82 -2.81
C GLU A 171 -13.24 9.29 -3.21
N ASP A 172 -14.21 10.16 -2.88
CA ASP A 172 -14.28 11.57 -3.27
C ASP A 172 -13.65 12.51 -2.24
N ILE A 173 -12.43 12.21 -1.83
CA ILE A 173 -11.63 13.06 -0.95
C ILE A 173 -10.47 13.68 -1.72
N THR A 174 -10.19 14.94 -1.45
CA THR A 174 -9.10 15.71 -2.06
C THR A 174 -7.79 15.53 -1.31
N THR A 175 -6.68 15.88 -1.96
CA THR A 175 -5.35 15.88 -1.32
C THR A 175 -5.32 16.80 -0.10
N GLU A 176 -5.94 17.97 -0.18
CA GLU A 176 -5.99 18.94 0.93
C GLU A 176 -6.79 18.40 2.12
N GLU A 177 -7.91 17.71 1.86
CA GLU A 177 -8.71 17.08 2.92
C GLU A 177 -7.94 15.96 3.64
N PHE A 178 -7.12 15.17 2.93
CA PHE A 178 -6.25 14.19 3.58
C PHE A 178 -5.21 14.84 4.50
N ILE A 179 -4.58 15.91 4.04
CA ILE A 179 -3.58 16.64 4.83
C ILE A 179 -4.23 17.20 6.10
N LEU A 180 -5.39 17.86 5.97
CA LEU A 180 -6.12 18.40 7.11
C LEU A 180 -6.58 17.31 8.09
N ALA A 181 -7.11 16.19 7.57
CA ALA A 181 -7.50 15.06 8.40
C ALA A 181 -6.31 14.45 9.15
N GLN A 182 -5.12 14.41 8.51
CA GLN A 182 -3.89 13.96 9.15
C GLN A 182 -3.45 14.90 10.26
N GLU A 183 -3.42 16.21 10.02
CA GLU A 183 -3.03 17.23 11.02
C GLU A 183 -3.97 17.22 12.24
N GLU A 184 -5.28 17.08 12.00
CA GLU A 184 -6.28 17.00 13.07
C GLU A 184 -6.03 15.78 13.97
N ILE A 185 -5.85 14.60 13.36
CA ILE A 185 -5.66 13.37 14.12
C ILE A 185 -4.31 13.37 14.84
N GLU A 186 -3.24 13.88 14.22
CA GLU A 186 -1.93 14.03 14.84
C GLU A 186 -2.00 14.94 16.07
N THR A 187 -2.74 16.05 16.00
CA THR A 187 -2.93 16.95 17.13
C THR A 187 -3.61 16.25 18.30
N ILE A 188 -4.68 15.47 18.02
CA ILE A 188 -5.42 14.71 19.04
C ILE A 188 -4.53 13.65 19.69
N VAL A 189 -3.82 12.86 18.88
CA VAL A 189 -2.93 11.77 19.33
C VAL A 189 -1.78 12.33 20.17
N ASN A 190 -1.10 13.37 19.70
CA ASN A 190 0.03 13.97 20.41
C ASN A 190 -0.39 14.51 21.77
N ASN A 191 -1.55 15.15 21.87
CA ASN A 191 -2.09 15.63 23.15
C ASN A 191 -2.35 14.49 24.14
N TYR A 192 -2.90 13.37 23.66
CA TYR A 192 -3.14 12.20 24.49
C TYR A 192 -1.84 11.52 24.95
N MET A 193 -0.89 11.31 24.03
CA MET A 193 0.40 10.69 24.34
C MET A 193 1.20 11.53 25.35
N ASN A 194 1.20 12.86 25.23
CA ASN A 194 1.84 13.76 26.18
C ASN A 194 1.25 13.65 27.59
N ASN A 195 -0.07 13.44 27.70
CA ASN A 195 -0.71 13.25 29.01
C ASN A 195 -0.32 11.91 29.64
N ILE A 196 -0.20 10.84 28.85
CA ILE A 196 0.30 9.54 29.35
C ILE A 196 1.75 9.68 29.85
N VAL A 197 2.65 10.27 29.07
CA VAL A 197 4.06 10.43 29.45
C VAL A 197 4.21 11.26 30.74
N LYS A 198 3.41 12.33 30.91
CA LYS A 198 3.41 13.12 32.15
C LYS A 198 2.97 12.30 33.36
N ILE A 199 1.96 11.45 33.22
CA ILE A 199 1.48 10.58 34.31
C ILE A 199 2.56 9.55 34.70
N VAL A 200 3.23 8.95 33.72
CA VAL A 200 4.32 8.00 33.97
C VAL A 200 5.49 8.66 34.71
N ASN A 201 5.88 9.88 34.31
CA ASN A 201 6.97 10.62 34.95
C ASN A 201 6.63 11.19 36.34
N LEU A 202 5.35 11.27 36.71
CA LEU A 202 4.90 11.70 38.04
C LEU A 202 4.80 10.55 39.05
N ASN A 203 4.82 9.30 38.58
CA ASN A 203 4.72 8.09 39.39
C ASN A 203 6.09 7.42 39.65
N ILE A 204 7.19 8.14 39.39
CA ILE A 204 8.59 7.76 39.71
C ILE A 204 9.11 8.77 40.73
#